data_AF-A0A520ZLI8-F1
#
_entry.id   AF-A0A520ZLI8-F1
#
_cell.length_a   1.000
_cell.length_b   1.000
_cell.length_c   1.000
_cell.angle_alpha   90.00
_cell.angle_beta   90.00
_cell.angle_gamma   90.00
#
_symmetry.space_group_name_H-M   'P 1'
#
loop_
_entity.id
_entity.type
_entity.pdbx_description
1 polymer ?
#
loop_
_entity_poly.entity_id
_entity_poly.type
_entity_poly.pdbx_seq_one_letter_code
_entity_poly.pdbx_strand_id
1 'polypeptide(L)'
;MSRYVEKKWRPPLILILGGSLMAVLIMPIYGAVFADILTPVTGRRNAVLIVATGSFIATLVLGWLLWRLILAPVQALATKAEHIRGGGAPTPLDHYGTPEIGELGQAVLDMAEVLQSREMAVRGYTDHVTHELKTPLTAIRGAAELLEADETLSDEARRMAKTIVGAEKRAERLLSAARQIAAARMPEHRGSVTLDDGAGDLARRFSGIRVEVENGQQNLPLAKSGLSVVLGHIAENAVEAGAKTLTLRA
;
A
#
# COMPACT_ATOMS: atom_id res chain seq x y z
N MET A 1 10.98 -20.11 -20.76
CA MET A 1 9.84 -20.96 -21.17
C MET A 1 8.62 -20.08 -21.31
N SER A 2 8.28 -19.72 -22.55
CA SER A 2 7.07 -18.94 -22.88
C SER A 2 5.84 -19.80 -22.57
N ARG A 3 5.12 -19.47 -21.49
CA ARG A 3 3.78 -20.02 -21.25
C ARG A 3 2.84 -19.28 -22.20
N TYR A 4 2.50 -19.91 -23.32
CA TYR A 4 1.38 -19.51 -24.16
C TYR A 4 0.10 -19.61 -23.32
N VAL A 5 -0.33 -18.48 -22.77
CA VAL A 5 -1.66 -18.36 -22.14
C VAL A 5 -2.67 -18.39 -23.29
N GLU A 6 -3.50 -19.43 -23.35
CA GLU A 6 -4.60 -19.49 -24.31
C GLU A 6 -5.48 -18.25 -24.15
N LYS A 7 -5.45 -17.37 -25.15
CA LYS A 7 -6.35 -16.20 -25.23
C LYS A 7 -7.76 -16.70 -25.52
N LYS A 8 -8.47 -17.11 -24.47
CA LYS A 8 -9.91 -17.38 -24.54
C LYS A 8 -10.58 -16.09 -25.04
N TRP A 9 -11.30 -16.16 -26.16
CA TRP A 9 -11.94 -15.00 -26.78
C TRP A 9 -12.82 -14.27 -25.75
N ARG A 10 -12.63 -12.95 -25.64
CA ARG A 10 -13.43 -12.07 -24.77
C ARG A 10 -14.00 -10.95 -25.63
N PRO A 11 -15.30 -10.60 -25.47
CA PRO A 11 -15.91 -9.53 -26.24
C PRO A 11 -15.22 -8.19 -25.89
N PRO A 12 -14.82 -7.39 -26.89
CA PRO A 12 -14.24 -6.08 -26.65
C PRO A 12 -15.29 -5.14 -26.06
N LEU A 13 -14.85 -4.15 -25.29
CA LEU A 13 -15.72 -3.18 -24.63
C LEU A 13 -16.65 -2.48 -25.64
N ILE A 14 -16.11 -2.11 -26.80
CA ILE A 14 -16.90 -1.46 -27.86
C ILE A 14 -18.04 -2.33 -28.38
N LEU A 15 -17.85 -3.65 -28.45
CA LEU A 15 -18.90 -4.58 -28.89
C LEU A 15 -19.99 -4.71 -27.84
N ILE A 16 -19.62 -4.71 -26.55
CA ILE A 16 -20.59 -4.78 -25.45
C ILE A 16 -21.38 -3.46 -25.38
N LEU A 17 -20.68 -2.33 -25.39
CA LEU A 17 -21.32 -1.02 -25.30
C LEU A 17 -22.20 -0.77 -26.54
N GLY A 18 -21.64 -0.97 -27.73
CA GLY A 18 -22.35 -0.81 -29.01
C GLY A 18 -23.53 -1.78 -29.14
N GLY A 19 -23.33 -3.05 -28.78
CA GLY A 19 -24.38 -4.06 -28.79
C GLY A 19 -25.50 -3.75 -27.80
N SER A 20 -25.17 -3.28 -26.59
CA SER A 20 -26.16 -2.87 -25.59
C SER A 20 -26.94 -1.63 -26.02
N LEU A 21 -26.27 -0.64 -26.62
CA LEU A 21 -26.91 0.57 -27.13
C LEU A 21 -27.84 0.25 -28.29
N MET A 22 -27.37 -0.58 -29.24
CA MET A 22 -28.19 -1.05 -30.36
C MET A 22 -29.39 -1.86 -29.87
N ALA A 23 -29.21 -2.72 -28.88
CA ALA A 23 -30.32 -3.44 -28.26
C ALA A 23 -31.33 -2.45 -27.69
N VAL A 24 -30.92 -1.49 -26.86
CA VAL A 24 -31.83 -0.50 -26.26
C VAL A 24 -32.57 0.34 -27.31
N LEU A 25 -31.90 0.73 -28.39
CA LEU A 25 -32.50 1.56 -29.45
C LEU A 25 -33.46 0.77 -30.35
N ILE A 26 -33.14 -0.49 -30.66
CA ILE A 26 -33.88 -1.29 -31.64
C ILE A 26 -34.96 -2.15 -30.97
N MET A 27 -34.79 -2.52 -29.69
CA MET A 27 -35.75 -3.34 -28.94
C MET A 27 -37.20 -2.81 -28.98
N PRO A 28 -37.47 -1.50 -28.85
CA PRO A 28 -38.84 -0.97 -28.91
C PRO A 28 -39.46 -1.15 -30.30
N ILE A 29 -38.66 -1.00 -31.36
CA ILE A 29 -39.10 -1.16 -32.75
C ILE A 29 -39.48 -2.63 -33.00
N TYR A 30 -38.60 -3.57 -32.62
CA TYR A 30 -38.92 -4.98 -32.72
C TYR A 30 -40.12 -5.37 -31.84
N GLY A 31 -40.23 -4.82 -30.63
CA GLY A 31 -41.36 -5.05 -29.75
C GLY A 31 -42.69 -4.64 -30.39
N ALA A 32 -42.75 -3.46 -31.02
CA ALA A 32 -43.94 -2.99 -31.73
C ALA A 32 -44.31 -3.91 -32.91
N VAL A 33 -43.34 -4.24 -33.77
CA VAL A 33 -43.55 -5.16 -34.90
C VAL A 33 -44.01 -6.54 -34.44
N PHE A 34 -43.41 -7.05 -33.36
CA PHE A 34 -43.77 -8.35 -32.80
C PHE A 34 -45.18 -8.34 -32.19
N ALA A 35 -45.58 -7.24 -31.53
CA ALA A 35 -46.93 -7.05 -31.03
C ALA A 35 -47.98 -7.07 -32.16
N ASP A 36 -47.69 -6.43 -33.28
CA ASP A 36 -48.58 -6.41 -34.46
C ASP A 36 -48.78 -7.81 -35.04
N ILE A 37 -47.72 -8.63 -35.07
CA ILE A 37 -47.78 -10.03 -35.53
C ILE A 37 -48.59 -10.92 -34.58
N LEU A 38 -48.46 -10.72 -33.26
CA LEU A 38 -49.13 -11.52 -32.23
C LEU A 38 -50.60 -11.15 -32.03
N THR A 39 -50.95 -9.87 -32.22
CA THR A 39 -52.30 -9.34 -32.00
C THR A 39 -53.42 -10.15 -32.66
N PRO A 40 -53.34 -10.54 -33.96
CA PRO A 40 -54.39 -11.33 -34.59
C PRO A 40 -54.56 -12.75 -34.02
N VAL A 41 -53.52 -13.32 -33.40
CA VAL A 41 -53.54 -14.70 -32.88
C VAL A 41 -53.93 -14.74 -31.40
N THR A 42 -53.36 -13.87 -30.57
CA THR A 42 -53.52 -13.92 -29.11
C THR A 42 -54.48 -12.86 -28.56
N GLY A 43 -54.91 -11.90 -29.39
CA GLY A 43 -55.62 -10.69 -28.98
C GLY A 43 -54.68 -9.60 -28.46
N ARG A 44 -55.08 -8.34 -28.63
CA ARG A 44 -54.26 -7.14 -28.34
C ARG A 44 -53.71 -7.09 -26.92
N ARG A 45 -54.54 -7.38 -25.91
CA ARG A 45 -54.13 -7.35 -24.49
C ARG A 45 -53.00 -8.34 -24.21
N ASN A 46 -53.15 -9.58 -24.68
CA ASN A 46 -52.16 -10.64 -24.43
C ASN A 46 -50.88 -10.41 -25.23
N ALA A 47 -50.98 -9.94 -26.48
CA ALA A 47 -49.83 -9.60 -27.32
C ALA A 47 -48.95 -8.52 -26.66
N VAL A 48 -49.56 -7.44 -26.16
CA VAL A 48 -48.85 -6.38 -25.45
C VAL A 48 -48.19 -6.90 -24.17
N LEU A 49 -48.87 -7.75 -23.39
CA LEU A 49 -48.30 -8.34 -22.17
C LEU A 49 -47.09 -9.23 -22.49
N ILE A 50 -47.18 -10.09 -23.51
CA ILE A 50 -46.07 -10.96 -23.92
C ILE A 50 -44.85 -10.12 -24.33
N VAL A 51 -45.05 -9.10 -25.17
CA VAL A 51 -43.97 -8.21 -25.61
C VAL A 51 -43.37 -7.43 -24.44
N ALA A 52 -44.21 -6.89 -23.55
CA ALA A 52 -43.76 -6.15 -22.38
C ALA A 52 -42.93 -7.02 -21.43
N THR A 53 -43.41 -8.23 -21.12
CA THR A 53 -42.68 -9.18 -20.28
C THR A 53 -41.37 -9.63 -20.94
N GLY A 54 -41.39 -9.95 -22.23
CA GLY A 54 -40.18 -10.31 -22.97
C GLY A 54 -39.14 -9.18 -22.97
N SER A 55 -39.59 -7.95 -23.17
CA SER A 55 -38.74 -6.74 -23.17
C SER A 55 -38.14 -6.48 -21.79
N PHE A 56 -38.94 -6.65 -20.74
CA PHE A 56 -38.48 -6.54 -19.37
C PHE A 56 -37.39 -7.58 -19.05
N ILE A 57 -37.61 -8.85 -19.39
CA ILE A 57 -36.62 -9.92 -19.17
C ILE A 57 -35.32 -9.64 -19.93
N ALA A 58 -35.41 -9.28 -21.20
CA ALA A 58 -34.23 -8.94 -22.01
C ALA A 58 -33.45 -7.76 -21.42
N THR A 59 -34.14 -6.75 -20.88
CA THR A 59 -33.51 -5.62 -20.20
C THR A 59 -32.77 -6.06 -18.95
N LEU A 60 -33.34 -6.95 -18.14
CA LEU A 60 -32.68 -7.51 -16.96
C LEU A 60 -31.43 -8.32 -17.33
N VAL A 61 -31.52 -9.14 -18.38
CA VAL A 61 -30.37 -9.93 -18.89
C VAL A 61 -29.26 -8.99 -19.36
N LEU A 62 -29.60 -7.94 -20.10
CA LEU A 62 -28.62 -6.94 -20.56
C LEU A 62 -27.96 -6.21 -19.39
N GLY A 63 -28.75 -5.77 -18.39
CA GLY A 63 -28.24 -5.13 -17.18
C GLY A 63 -27.29 -6.04 -16.39
N TRP A 64 -27.66 -7.31 -16.23
CA TRP A 64 -26.80 -8.32 -15.60
C TRP A 64 -25.50 -8.55 -16.37
N LEU A 65 -25.56 -8.58 -17.71
CA LEU A 65 -24.37 -8.74 -18.55
C LEU A 65 -23.42 -7.54 -18.40
N LEU A 66 -23.94 -6.31 -18.45
CA LEU A 66 -23.14 -5.09 -18.24
C LEU A 66 -22.54 -5.04 -16.84
N TRP A 67 -23.30 -5.42 -15.81
CA TRP A 67 -22.79 -5.55 -14.45
C TRP A 67 -21.59 -6.52 -14.41
N ARG A 68 -21.77 -7.71 -14.98
CA ARG A 68 -20.77 -8.79 -14.89
C ARG A 68 -19.52 -8.53 -15.74
N LEU A 69 -19.66 -7.90 -16.91
CA LEU A 69 -18.54 -7.69 -17.84
C LEU A 69 -17.79 -6.37 -17.61
N ILE A 70 -18.45 -5.37 -17.02
CA ILE A 70 -17.87 -4.03 -16.86
C ILE A 70 -17.79 -3.66 -15.38
N LEU A 71 -18.93 -3.57 -14.69
CA LEU A 71 -18.98 -2.97 -13.36
C LEU A 71 -18.24 -3.80 -12.31
N ALA A 72 -18.47 -5.12 -12.27
CA ALA A 72 -17.85 -6.01 -11.29
C ALA A 72 -16.31 -6.07 -11.44
N PRO A 73 -15.72 -6.24 -12.64
CA PRO A 73 -14.26 -6.16 -12.82
C PRO A 73 -13.66 -4.81 -12.45
N VAL A 74 -14.33 -3.70 -12.76
CA VAL A 74 -13.86 -2.35 -12.40
C VAL A 74 -13.86 -2.16 -10.88
N GLN A 75 -14.92 -2.58 -10.18
CA GLN A 75 -14.98 -2.55 -8.72
C GLN A 75 -13.89 -3.43 -8.10
N ALA A 76 -13.69 -4.65 -8.63
CA ALA A 76 -12.63 -5.54 -8.17
C ALA A 76 -11.24 -4.92 -8.36
N LEU A 77 -10.98 -4.26 -9.50
CA LEU A 77 -9.73 -3.55 -9.73
C LEU A 77 -9.54 -2.39 -8.76
N ALA A 78 -10.60 -1.61 -8.48
CA ALA A 78 -10.56 -0.52 -7.51
C ALA A 78 -10.24 -1.02 -6.09
N THR A 79 -10.89 -2.08 -5.64
CA THR A 79 -10.59 -2.71 -4.33
C THR A 79 -9.14 -3.19 -4.27
N LYS A 80 -8.62 -3.73 -5.38
CA LYS A 80 -7.26 -4.23 -5.45
C LYS A 80 -6.22 -3.11 -5.46
N ALA A 81 -6.50 -2.02 -6.16
CA ALA A 81 -5.69 -0.82 -6.12
C ALA A 81 -5.63 -0.23 -4.70
N GLU A 82 -6.75 -0.24 -3.97
CA GLU A 82 -6.78 0.20 -2.56
C GLU A 82 -5.95 -0.74 -1.66
N HIS A 83 -6.00 -2.06 -1.92
CA HIS A 83 -5.16 -3.02 -1.21
C HIS A 83 -3.66 -2.78 -1.46
N ILE A 84 -3.26 -2.54 -2.72
CA ILE A 84 -1.89 -2.19 -3.09
C ILE A 84 -1.46 -0.88 -2.43
N ARG A 85 -2.32 0.14 -2.44
CA ARG A 85 -2.10 1.42 -1.74
C ARG A 85 -1.90 1.22 -0.25
N GLY A 86 -2.61 0.27 0.35
CA GLY A 86 -2.45 -0.17 1.74
C GLY A 86 -1.16 -0.95 2.02
N GLY A 87 -0.39 -1.31 0.99
CA GLY A 87 0.84 -2.10 1.11
C GLY A 87 0.69 -3.59 0.76
N GLY A 88 -0.46 -4.00 0.26
CA GLY A 88 -0.68 -5.35 -0.22
C GLY A 88 0.12 -5.69 -1.47
N ALA A 89 0.35 -6.99 -1.69
CA ALA A 89 1.07 -7.46 -2.86
C ALA A 89 0.24 -7.24 -4.15
N PRO A 90 0.87 -6.78 -5.25
CA PRO A 90 0.21 -6.66 -6.53
C PRO A 90 -0.11 -8.06 -7.05
N THR A 91 -1.40 -8.40 -7.07
CA THR A 91 -1.86 -9.71 -7.55
C THR A 91 -2.85 -9.52 -8.71
N PRO A 92 -2.83 -10.40 -9.73
CA PRO A 92 -3.76 -10.31 -10.86
C PRO A 92 -5.20 -10.66 -10.46
N LEU A 93 -6.19 -10.09 -11.14
CA LEU A 93 -7.61 -10.44 -10.94
C LEU A 93 -7.92 -11.82 -11.52
N ASP A 94 -8.86 -12.54 -10.88
CA ASP A 94 -9.35 -13.83 -11.39
C ASP A 94 -10.08 -13.69 -12.73
N HIS A 95 -10.76 -12.54 -12.92
CA HIS A 95 -11.46 -12.23 -14.15
C HIS A 95 -11.51 -10.73 -14.41
N TYR A 96 -11.17 -10.33 -15.65
CA TYR A 96 -11.14 -8.92 -16.06
C TYR A 96 -12.36 -8.50 -16.90
N GLY A 97 -13.26 -9.44 -17.25
CA GLY A 97 -14.44 -9.16 -18.09
C GLY A 97 -14.06 -8.95 -19.55
N THR A 98 -13.53 -7.78 -19.89
CA THR A 98 -13.11 -7.41 -21.26
C THR A 98 -11.59 -7.37 -21.42
N PRO A 99 -11.05 -7.42 -22.65
CA PRO A 99 -9.63 -7.21 -22.92
C PRO A 99 -9.12 -5.86 -22.40
N GLU A 100 -9.87 -4.78 -22.62
CA GLU A 100 -9.47 -3.40 -22.28
C GLU A 100 -9.37 -3.21 -20.75
N ILE A 101 -10.29 -3.79 -19.98
CA ILE A 101 -10.19 -3.80 -18.51
C ILE A 101 -8.99 -4.67 -18.07
N GLY A 102 -8.68 -5.73 -18.82
CA GLY A 102 -7.48 -6.54 -18.61
C GLY A 102 -6.19 -5.73 -18.79
N GLU A 103 -6.09 -4.96 -19.87
CA GLU A 103 -4.95 -4.07 -20.14
C GLU A 103 -4.81 -2.99 -19.06
N LEU A 104 -5.92 -2.37 -18.65
CA LEU A 104 -5.92 -1.42 -17.53
C LEU A 104 -5.45 -2.09 -16.23
N GLY A 105 -5.95 -3.28 -15.94
CA GLY A 105 -5.56 -4.04 -14.77
C GLY A 105 -4.08 -4.40 -14.76
N GLN A 106 -3.51 -4.75 -15.92
CA GLN A 106 -2.09 -5.01 -16.05
C GLN A 106 -1.26 -3.74 -15.85
N ALA A 107 -1.67 -2.61 -16.44
CA ALA A 107 -1.00 -1.33 -16.24
C ALA A 107 -0.97 -0.90 -14.76
N VAL A 108 -2.04 -1.18 -13.99
CA VAL A 108 -2.07 -0.93 -12.54
C VAL A 108 -1.06 -1.81 -11.80
N LEU A 109 -0.92 -3.09 -12.19
CA LEU A 109 0.05 -4.00 -11.58
C LEU A 109 1.49 -3.59 -11.90
N ASP A 110 1.77 -3.28 -13.16
CA ASP A 110 3.09 -2.83 -13.59
C ASP A 110 3.48 -1.54 -12.87
N MET A 111 2.54 -0.60 -12.69
CA MET A 111 2.75 0.61 -11.89
C MET A 111 3.08 0.29 -10.43
N ALA A 112 2.35 -0.67 -9.83
CA ALA A 112 2.60 -1.08 -8.45
C ALA A 112 4.00 -1.69 -8.27
N GLU A 113 4.45 -2.52 -9.22
CA GLU A 113 5.79 -3.12 -9.21
C GLU A 113 6.89 -2.07 -9.39
N VAL A 114 6.69 -1.09 -10.27
CA VAL A 114 7.60 0.06 -10.44
C VAL A 114 7.69 0.89 -9.16
N LEU A 115 6.57 1.12 -8.45
CA LEU A 115 6.60 1.84 -7.18
C LEU A 115 7.35 1.06 -6.09
N GLN A 116 7.09 -0.25 -5.96
CA GLN A 116 7.78 -1.09 -4.99
C GLN A 116 9.29 -1.16 -5.26
N SER A 117 9.70 -1.33 -6.52
CA SER A 117 11.13 -1.35 -6.88
C SER A 117 11.83 -0.03 -6.58
N ARG A 118 11.16 1.12 -6.80
CA ARG A 118 11.70 2.44 -6.43
C ARG A 118 11.87 2.59 -4.92
N GLU A 119 10.90 2.18 -4.12
CA GLU A 119 11.02 2.24 -2.65
C GLU A 119 12.14 1.31 -2.15
N MET A 120 12.29 0.11 -2.71
CA MET A 120 13.41 -0.78 -2.40
C MET A 120 14.77 -0.17 -2.75
N ALA A 121 14.87 0.51 -3.91
CA ALA A 121 16.10 1.18 -4.33
C ALA A 121 16.47 2.34 -3.39
N VAL A 122 15.50 3.16 -2.98
CA VAL A 122 15.72 4.25 -2.01
C VAL A 122 16.26 3.70 -0.70
N ARG A 123 15.69 2.60 -0.18
CA ARG A 123 16.18 1.95 1.03
C ARG A 123 17.60 1.42 0.87
N GLY A 124 17.84 0.63 -0.18
CA GLY A 124 19.17 0.05 -0.44
C GLY A 124 20.24 1.13 -0.53
N TYR A 125 19.91 2.25 -1.17
CA TYR A 125 20.78 3.42 -1.23
C TYR A 125 21.02 4.05 0.15
N THR A 126 19.97 4.32 0.94
CA THR A 126 20.11 4.90 2.28
C THR A 126 20.91 4.01 3.23
N ASP A 127 20.68 2.69 3.17
CA ASP A 127 21.40 1.72 3.99
C ASP A 127 22.88 1.69 3.64
N HIS A 128 23.19 1.68 2.34
CA HIS A 128 24.55 1.71 1.82
C HIS A 128 25.29 3.01 2.18
N VAL A 129 24.71 4.18 1.86
CA VAL A 129 25.32 5.49 2.17
C VAL A 129 25.60 5.63 3.66
N THR A 130 24.68 5.18 4.50
CA THR A 130 24.89 5.24 5.94
C THR A 130 26.03 4.34 6.42
N HIS A 131 26.18 3.15 5.82
CA HIS A 131 27.28 2.26 6.15
C HIS A 131 28.62 2.89 5.77
N GLU A 132 28.72 3.44 4.55
CA GLU A 132 29.94 4.07 4.05
C GLU A 132 30.30 5.35 4.82
N LEU A 133 29.32 6.11 5.34
CA LEU A 133 29.57 7.32 6.12
C LEU A 133 29.92 7.04 7.59
N LYS A 134 29.55 5.89 8.15
CA LYS A 134 29.88 5.56 9.55
C LYS A 134 31.38 5.46 9.78
N THR A 135 32.10 4.86 8.83
CA THR A 135 33.56 4.69 8.89
C THR A 135 34.33 6.02 8.96
N PRO A 136 34.15 6.98 8.02
CA PRO A 136 34.83 8.26 8.10
C PRO A 136 34.39 9.11 9.30
N LEU A 137 33.11 9.05 9.72
CA LEU A 137 32.67 9.73 10.95
C LEU A 137 33.36 9.17 12.20
N THR A 138 33.52 7.84 12.29
CA THR A 138 34.26 7.19 13.38
C THR A 138 35.72 7.64 13.40
N ALA A 139 36.36 7.79 12.23
CA ALA A 139 37.73 8.27 12.14
C ALA A 139 37.86 9.75 12.57
N ILE A 140 36.92 10.62 12.14
CA ILE A 140 36.86 12.03 12.55
C ILE A 140 36.68 12.13 14.07
N ARG A 141 35.77 11.32 14.63
CA ARG A 141 35.55 11.25 16.07
C ARG A 141 36.80 10.84 16.82
N GLY A 142 37.47 9.76 16.40
CA GLY A 142 38.70 9.30 17.04
C GLY A 142 39.81 10.35 17.02
N ALA A 143 40.00 11.04 15.89
CA ALA A 143 40.96 12.13 15.79
C ALA A 143 40.59 13.32 16.69
N ALA A 144 39.31 13.69 16.75
CA ALA A 144 38.84 14.79 17.59
C ALA A 144 38.91 14.47 19.09
N GLU A 145 38.61 13.23 19.50
CA GLU A 145 38.75 12.75 20.88
C GLU A 145 40.23 12.76 21.32
N LEU A 146 41.16 12.39 20.44
CA LEU A 146 42.61 12.50 20.71
C LEU A 146 43.05 13.96 20.90
N LEU A 147 42.57 14.87 20.06
CA LEU A 147 42.86 16.31 20.19
C LEU A 147 42.20 16.91 21.44
N GLU A 148 41.04 16.41 21.86
CA GLU A 148 40.39 16.86 23.10
C GLU A 148 41.19 16.43 24.34
N ALA A 149 41.80 15.24 24.31
CA ALA A 149 42.58 14.67 25.40
C ALA A 149 44.02 15.19 25.51
N ASP A 150 44.55 15.85 24.48
CA ASP A 150 45.92 16.39 24.49
C ASP A 150 45.99 17.66 25.35
N GLU A 151 46.64 17.55 26.51
CA GLU A 151 46.82 18.63 27.49
C GLU A 151 47.72 19.78 27.00
N THR A 152 48.55 19.53 25.98
CA THR A 152 49.56 20.48 25.46
C THR A 152 48.99 21.48 24.46
N LEU A 153 47.80 21.21 23.92
CA LEU A 153 47.10 22.09 22.99
C LEU A 153 46.53 23.34 23.67
N SER A 154 46.37 24.42 22.90
CA SER A 154 45.72 25.64 23.38
C SER A 154 44.24 25.40 23.72
N ASP A 155 43.68 26.21 24.63
CA ASP A 155 42.26 26.19 24.97
C ASP A 155 41.35 26.37 23.75
N GLU A 156 41.80 27.13 22.75
CA GLU A 156 41.09 27.32 21.49
C GLU A 156 41.05 26.04 20.64
N ALA A 157 42.18 25.35 20.51
CA ALA A 157 42.26 24.08 19.81
C ALA A 157 41.39 23.00 20.47
N ARG A 158 41.36 22.94 21.82
CA ARG A 158 40.51 21.99 22.56
C ARG A 158 39.01 22.31 22.39
N ARG A 159 38.61 23.59 22.36
CA ARG A 159 37.22 23.99 22.04
C ARG A 159 36.83 23.61 20.62
N MET A 160 37.75 23.71 19.67
CA MET A 160 37.52 23.32 18.28
C MET A 160 37.35 21.80 18.16
N ALA A 161 38.19 21.00 18.83
CA ALA A 161 38.03 19.54 18.91
C ALA A 161 36.66 19.15 19.48
N LYS A 162 36.23 19.76 20.59
CA LYS A 162 34.91 19.55 21.18
C LYS A 162 33.75 19.91 20.23
N THR A 163 33.94 20.96 19.42
CA THR A 163 32.97 21.35 18.38
C THR A 163 32.86 20.29 17.28
N ILE A 164 33.99 19.71 16.86
CA ILE A 164 34.03 18.62 15.86
C ILE A 164 33.30 17.38 16.40
N VAL A 165 33.57 16.97 17.64
CA VAL A 165 32.84 15.86 18.29
C VAL A 165 31.33 16.14 18.35
N GLY A 166 30.93 17.37 18.68
CA GLY A 166 29.52 17.78 18.68
C GLY A 166 28.87 17.71 17.29
N ALA A 167 29.60 18.10 16.24
CA ALA A 167 29.13 18.06 14.86
C ALA A 167 29.01 16.61 14.34
N GLU A 168 29.96 15.76 14.66
CA GLU A 168 29.96 14.33 14.33
C GLU A 168 28.75 13.61 14.94
N LYS A 169 28.49 13.78 16.24
CA LYS A 169 27.28 13.26 16.90
C LYS A 169 25.97 13.76 16.27
N ARG A 170 25.97 14.98 15.74
CA ARG A 170 24.80 15.52 15.02
C ARG A 170 24.63 14.82 13.67
N ALA A 171 25.72 14.56 12.95
CA ALA A 171 25.71 13.82 11.70
C ALA A 171 25.21 12.38 11.90
N GLU A 172 25.69 11.67 12.93
CA GLU A 172 25.21 10.32 13.26
C GLU A 172 23.70 10.29 13.51
N ARG A 173 23.16 11.26 14.27
CA ARG A 173 21.71 11.36 14.51
C ARG A 173 20.90 11.62 13.25
N LEU A 174 21.37 12.50 12.36
CA LEU A 174 20.71 12.76 11.07
C LEU A 174 20.70 11.52 10.18
N LEU A 175 21.80 10.77 10.19
CA LEU A 175 21.98 9.58 9.38
C LEU A 175 21.10 8.42 9.89
N SER A 176 20.99 8.28 11.21
CA SER A 176 20.02 7.38 11.84
C SER A 176 18.58 7.76 11.44
N ALA A 177 18.21 9.05 11.55
CA ALA A 177 16.89 9.52 11.14
C ALA A 177 16.59 9.25 9.66
N ALA A 178 17.58 9.40 8.77
CA ALA A 178 17.42 9.11 7.34
C ALA A 178 17.12 7.61 7.11
N ARG A 179 17.86 6.70 7.77
CA ARG A 179 17.56 5.25 7.73
C ARG A 179 16.14 4.95 8.22
N GLN A 180 15.69 5.63 9.27
CA GLN A 180 14.35 5.43 9.82
C GLN A 180 13.26 5.83 8.83
N ILE A 181 13.41 6.98 8.17
CA ILE A 181 12.49 7.43 7.13
C ILE A 181 12.45 6.43 5.98
N ALA A 182 13.62 5.91 5.56
CA ALA A 182 13.69 4.89 4.53
C ALA A 182 13.00 3.57 4.94
N ALA A 183 13.15 3.14 6.19
CA ALA A 183 12.48 1.95 6.72
C ALA A 183 10.95 2.12 6.82
N ALA A 184 10.47 3.30 7.22
CA ALA A 184 9.05 3.61 7.38
C ALA A 184 8.28 3.65 6.04
N ARG A 185 8.98 3.82 4.92
CA ARG A 185 8.39 3.79 3.57
C ARG A 185 7.94 2.40 3.12
N MET A 186 8.30 1.33 3.83
CA MET A 186 7.92 -0.03 3.45
C MET A 186 6.48 -0.40 3.83
N PRO A 187 5.75 -1.08 2.92
CA PRO A 187 4.48 -1.74 3.19
C PRO A 187 4.45 -2.68 4.40
N GLU A 188 5.56 -3.37 4.68
CA GLU A 188 5.66 -4.38 5.75
C GLU A 188 5.43 -3.80 7.16
N HIS A 189 5.45 -2.47 7.29
CA HIS A 189 5.15 -1.76 8.52
C HIS A 189 3.69 -1.30 8.63
N ARG A 190 2.83 -1.61 7.64
CA ARG A 190 1.38 -1.41 7.69
C ARG A 190 0.68 -2.71 8.07
N GLY A 191 -0.09 -2.66 9.15
CA GLY A 191 -0.77 -3.80 9.72
C GLY A 191 -1.69 -3.34 10.84
N SER A 192 -2.21 -4.29 11.61
CA SER A 192 -2.91 -4.02 12.85
C SER A 192 -2.17 -4.75 13.95
N VAL A 193 -1.69 -4.00 14.94
CA VAL A 193 -1.02 -4.56 16.12
C VAL A 193 -1.57 -3.89 17.36
N THR A 194 -1.63 -4.64 18.46
CA THR A 194 -1.97 -4.09 19.77
C THR A 194 -0.72 -3.55 20.46
N LEU A 195 -0.88 -2.56 21.34
CA LEU A 195 0.22 -2.04 22.13
C LEU A 195 0.81 -3.09 23.08
N ASP A 196 -0.02 -4.03 23.56
CA ASP A 196 0.42 -5.16 24.39
C ASP A 196 1.44 -6.06 23.66
N ASP A 197 1.19 -6.38 22.38
CA ASP A 197 2.09 -7.22 21.58
C ASP A 197 3.47 -6.57 21.38
N GLY A 198 3.52 -5.25 21.25
CA GLY A 198 4.77 -4.49 21.10
C GLY A 198 5.51 -4.27 22.41
N ALA A 199 4.79 -4.01 23.50
CA ALA A 199 5.38 -3.78 24.82
C ALA A 199 6.10 -5.03 25.36
N GLY A 200 5.57 -6.22 25.09
CA GLY A 200 6.22 -7.48 25.47
C GLY A 200 7.59 -7.67 24.81
N ASP A 201 7.74 -7.30 23.54
CA ASP A 201 9.04 -7.32 22.84
C ASP A 201 10.00 -6.25 23.39
N LEU A 202 9.48 -5.07 23.74
CA LEU A 202 10.27 -3.99 24.29
C LEU A 202 10.84 -4.32 25.69
N ALA A 203 10.01 -4.86 26.57
CA ALA A 203 10.40 -5.25 27.93
C ALA A 203 11.47 -6.37 27.93
N ARG A 204 11.42 -7.28 26.96
CA ARG A 204 12.47 -8.30 26.75
C ARG A 204 13.79 -7.70 26.29
N ARG A 205 13.73 -6.67 25.45
CA ARG A 205 14.90 -6.07 24.79
C ARG A 205 15.62 -5.05 25.67
N PHE A 206 14.89 -4.37 26.56
CA PHE A 206 15.44 -3.35 27.46
C PHE A 206 15.16 -3.74 28.94
N SER A 207 16.03 -4.55 29.53
CA SER A 207 15.90 -5.02 30.93
C SER A 207 16.11 -3.93 31.99
N GLY A 208 16.53 -2.72 31.59
CA GLY A 208 16.85 -1.61 32.48
C GLY A 208 15.71 -0.63 32.78
N ILE A 209 14.56 -0.76 32.11
CA ILE A 209 13.41 0.15 32.26
C ILE A 209 12.14 -0.65 32.55
N ARG A 210 11.32 -0.14 33.48
CA ARG A 210 9.97 -0.67 33.72
C ARG A 210 9.04 -0.15 32.63
N VAL A 211 8.49 -1.04 31.81
CA VAL A 211 7.49 -0.70 30.80
C VAL A 211 6.10 -0.92 31.38
N GLU A 212 5.29 0.14 31.41
CA GLU A 212 3.89 0.10 31.84
C GLU A 212 2.99 0.42 30.65
N VAL A 213 1.90 -0.33 30.46
CA VAL A 213 0.99 -0.16 29.32
C VAL A 213 -0.40 0.20 29.83
N GLU A 214 -0.95 1.30 29.35
CA GLU A 214 -2.34 1.72 29.56
C GLU A 214 -3.13 1.58 28.26
N ASN A 215 -4.32 0.97 28.31
CA ASN A 215 -5.18 0.70 27.14
C ASN A 215 -4.50 -0.13 26.02
N GLY A 216 -3.75 -1.16 26.39
CA GLY A 216 -2.92 -1.95 25.48
C GLY A 216 -3.67 -2.68 24.33
N GLN A 217 -4.99 -2.86 24.43
CA GLN A 217 -5.81 -3.54 23.41
C GLN A 217 -6.21 -2.66 22.22
N GLN A 218 -5.84 -1.39 22.19
CA GLN A 218 -6.16 -0.51 21.08
C GLN A 218 -5.37 -0.91 19.83
N ASN A 219 -6.08 -1.06 18.71
CA ASN A 219 -5.45 -1.39 17.43
C ASN A 219 -4.74 -0.17 16.84
N LEU A 220 -3.44 -0.30 16.62
CA LEU A 220 -2.64 0.68 15.91
C LEU A 220 -2.56 0.28 14.42
N PRO A 221 -2.70 1.23 13.48
CA PRO A 221 -2.56 0.98 12.04
C PRO A 221 -1.09 0.84 11.62
N LEU A 222 -0.36 -0.01 12.34
CA LEU A 222 1.06 -0.28 12.18
C LEU A 222 1.28 -1.80 12.30
N ALA A 223 2.20 -2.36 11.53
CA ALA A 223 2.60 -3.75 11.71
C ALA A 223 3.53 -3.89 12.92
N LYS A 224 3.62 -5.11 13.46
CA LYS A 224 4.46 -5.43 14.62
C LYS A 224 5.92 -4.99 14.46
N SER A 225 6.52 -5.24 13.29
CA SER A 225 7.88 -4.80 12.94
C SER A 225 8.05 -3.29 13.06
N GLY A 226 7.04 -2.52 12.65
CA GLY A 226 7.08 -1.06 12.68
C GLY A 226 6.96 -0.55 14.11
N LEU A 227 6.08 -1.17 14.90
CA LEU A 227 5.91 -0.85 16.31
C LEU A 227 7.21 -1.12 17.09
N SER A 228 7.88 -2.23 16.82
CA SER A 228 9.18 -2.55 17.44
C SER A 228 10.27 -1.51 17.14
N VAL A 229 10.29 -0.94 15.93
CA VAL A 229 11.25 0.12 15.57
C VAL A 229 10.93 1.42 16.32
N VAL A 230 9.68 1.86 16.31
CA VAL A 230 9.25 3.11 16.98
C VAL A 230 9.46 3.02 18.48
N LEU A 231 8.94 1.97 19.12
CA LEU A 231 9.09 1.76 20.56
C LEU A 231 10.56 1.57 20.95
N GLY A 232 11.35 0.90 20.09
CA GLY A 232 12.78 0.74 20.27
C GLY A 232 13.50 2.08 20.44
N HIS A 233 13.28 3.05 19.55
CA HIS A 233 13.90 4.37 19.66
C HIS A 233 13.39 5.20 20.84
N ILE A 234 12.10 5.11 21.14
CA ILE A 234 11.54 5.80 22.32
C ILE A 234 12.21 5.26 23.59
N ALA A 235 12.36 3.94 23.71
CA ALA A 235 13.04 3.32 24.83
C ALA A 235 14.52 3.69 24.89
N GLU A 236 15.24 3.64 23.76
CA GLU A 236 16.66 4.02 23.69
C GLU A 236 16.88 5.48 24.14
N ASN A 237 16.07 6.41 23.64
CA ASN A 237 16.10 7.81 24.06
C ASN A 237 15.77 7.98 25.55
N ALA A 238 14.82 7.21 26.07
CA ALA A 238 14.44 7.27 27.49
C ALA A 238 15.58 6.73 28.38
N VAL A 239 16.25 5.65 27.98
CA VAL A 239 17.44 5.11 28.67
C VAL A 239 18.56 6.15 28.68
N GLU A 240 18.87 6.76 27.54
CA GLU A 240 19.92 7.78 27.44
C GLU A 240 19.62 9.01 28.31
N ALA A 241 18.34 9.37 28.45
CA ALA A 241 17.89 10.44 29.33
C ALA A 241 17.85 10.05 30.83
N GLY A 242 18.15 8.79 31.17
CA GLY A 242 18.17 8.28 32.55
C GLY A 242 16.80 7.90 33.12
N ALA A 243 15.79 7.71 32.28
CA ALA A 243 14.46 7.29 32.72
C ALA A 243 14.47 5.85 33.24
N LYS A 244 13.74 5.61 34.35
CA LYS A 244 13.58 4.27 34.95
C LYS A 244 12.24 3.61 34.59
N THR A 245 11.28 4.40 34.12
CA THR A 245 9.92 3.95 33.78
C THR A 245 9.52 4.55 32.43
N LEU A 246 8.92 3.73 31.58
CA LEU A 246 8.33 4.13 30.30
C LEU A 246 6.85 3.72 30.29
N THR A 247 5.96 4.71 30.28
CA THR A 247 4.51 4.48 30.20
C THR A 247 4.04 4.64 28.77
N LEU A 248 3.46 3.60 28.19
CA LEU A 248 2.88 3.58 26.86
C LEU A 248 1.36 3.69 26.97
N ARG A 249 0.78 4.72 26.36
CA ARG A 249 -0.67 4.95 26.37
C ARG A 249 -1.19 5.08 24.94
N ALA A 250 -2.25 4.32 24.66
CA ALA A 250 -2.96 4.32 23.38
C ALA A 250 -3.98 5.46 23.25
#